data_AF-A0A848UWZ5-F1
#
_entry.id   AF-A0A848UWZ5-F1
#
_cell.length_a   1.000
_cell.length_b   1.000
_cell.length_c   1.000
_cell.angle_alpha   90.00
_cell.angle_beta   90.00
_cell.angle_gamma   90.00
#
_symmetry.space_group_name_H-M   'P 1'
#
loop_
_entity.id
_entity.type
_entity.pdbx_description
1 polymer ?
#
loop_
_entity_poly.entity_id
_entity_poly.type
_entity_poly.pdbx_seq_one_letter_code
_entity_poly.pdbx_strand_id
1 'polypeptide(L)' 'MIVAVIGGGAAGFFAAISAKTHFQDANVVLFEKSAKVLAKVKVSGGGRCNV' A
#
# COMPACT_ATOMS: atom_id res chain seq x y z
N MET A 1 -3.39 15.36 -10.95
CA MET A 1 -2.97 14.04 -11.48
C MET A 1 -3.73 12.94 -10.72
N ILE A 2 -4.13 11.87 -11.40
CA ILE A 2 -4.75 10.70 -10.74
C ILE A 2 -3.73 9.56 -10.74
N VAL A 3 -3.54 8.93 -9.58
CA VAL A 3 -2.64 7.78 -9.39
C VAL A 3 -3.45 6.61 -8.86
N ALA A 4 -3.52 5.53 -9.63
CA ALA A 4 -4.11 4.27 -9.20
C ALA A 4 -3.01 3.28 -8.80
N VAL A 5 -3.02 2.80 -7.56
CA VAL A 5 -2.10 1.78 -7.06
C VAL A 5 -2.83 0.46 -6.97
N ILE A 6 -2.31 -0.58 -7.63
CA ILE A 6 -2.93 -1.92 -7.64
C ILE A 6 -2.13 -2.86 -6.73
N GLY A 7 -2.75 -3.32 -5.65
CA GLY A 7 -2.19 -4.21 -4.64
C GLY A 7 -1.98 -3.51 -3.30
N GLY A 8 -2.72 -3.94 -2.27
CA GLY A 8 -2.64 -3.45 -0.88
C GLY A 8 -1.59 -4.17 -0.04
N GLY A 9 -0.43 -4.48 -0.62
CA GLY A 9 0.75 -4.98 0.08
C GLY A 9 1.67 -3.85 0.57
N ALA A 10 2.81 -4.20 1.19
CA ALA A 10 3.77 -3.19 1.67
C ALA A 10 4.16 -2.19 0.57
N ALA A 11 4.59 -2.67 -0.59
CA ALA A 11 5.00 -1.83 -1.71
C ALA A 11 3.89 -0.88 -2.19
N GLY A 12 2.64 -1.35 -2.26
CA GLY A 12 1.51 -0.53 -2.68
C GLY A 12 1.23 0.61 -1.71
N PHE A 13 1.26 0.34 -0.41
CA PHE A 13 1.12 1.39 0.60
C PHE A 13 2.28 2.40 0.55
N PHE A 14 3.52 1.94 0.47
CA PHE A 14 4.68 2.84 0.36
C PHE A 14 4.62 3.69 -0.92
N ALA A 15 4.21 3.13 -2.05
CA ALA A 15 4.04 3.87 -3.30
C ALA A 15 2.91 4.92 -3.20
N ALA A 16 1.74 4.54 -2.66
CA ALA A 16 0.61 5.45 -2.48
C ALA A 16 0.96 6.62 -1.55
N ILE A 17 1.62 6.34 -0.43
CA ILE A 17 2.10 7.36 0.51
C ILE A 17 3.11 8.26 -0.18
N SER A 18 4.14 7.70 -0.83
CA SER A 18 5.16 8.50 -1.52
C SER A 18 4.56 9.40 -2.60
N ALA A 19 3.60 8.90 -3.38
CA ALA A 19 2.90 9.68 -4.40
C ALA A 19 2.16 10.87 -3.78
N LYS A 20 1.44 10.67 -2.67
CA LYS A 20 0.71 11.77 -2.01
C LYS A 20 1.64 12.75 -1.28
N THR A 21 2.76 12.26 -0.74
CA THR A 21 3.77 13.08 -0.05
C THR A 21 4.48 14.02 -1.01
N HIS A 22 4.93 13.53 -2.17
CA HIS A 22 5.69 14.33 -3.13
C HIS A 22 4.80 15.11 -4.11
N PHE A 23 3.55 14.68 -4.29
CA PHE A 23 2.57 15.33 -5.15
C PHE A 23 1.27 15.54 -4.37
N GLN A 24 1.25 16.57 -3.52
CA GLN A 24 0.14 16.83 -2.60
C GLN A 24 -1.22 16.99 -3.29
N ASP A 25 -1.25 17.50 -4.52
CA ASP A 25 -2.48 17.66 -5.32
C ASP A 25 -2.87 16.41 -6.11
N ALA A 26 -2.08 15.32 -6.04
CA ALA A 26 -2.45 14.06 -6.67
C ALA A 26 -3.65 13.44 -5.94
N ASN A 27 -4.63 12.96 -6.72
CA ASN A 27 -5.68 12.08 -6.22
C ASN A 27 -5.18 10.63 -6.31
N VAL A 28 -4.94 10.00 -5.16
CA VAL A 28 -4.34 8.67 -5.07
C VAL A 28 -5.40 7.69 -4.57
N VAL A 29 -5.65 6.62 -5.34
CA VAL A 29 -6.56 5.54 -4.98
C VAL A 29 -5.80 4.22 -4.99
N LEU A 30 -5.89 3.47 -3.89
CA LEU A 30 -5.30 2.13 -3.78
C LEU A 30 -6.41 1.08 -3.87
N PHE A 31 -6.19 0.08 -4.73
CA PHE A 31 -7.09 -1.05 -4.92
C PHE A 31 -6.45 -2.33 -4.40
N GLU A 32 -7.21 -3.12 -3.66
CA GLU A 32 -6.84 -4.46 -3.23
C GLU A 32 -8.00 -5.41 -3.53
N LYS A 33 -7.69 -6.57 -4.11
CA LYS A 33 -8.69 -7.59 -4.46
C LYS A 33 -9.32 -8.19 -3.22
N SER A 34 -8.50 -8.43 -2.19
CA SER A 34 -8.90 -9.03 -0.93
C SER A 34 -9.58 -8.01 -0.01
N ALA A 35 -10.47 -8.49 0.86
CA ALA A 35 -10.96 -7.69 1.99
C ALA A 35 -9.87 -7.42 3.05
N LYS A 36 -8.71 -8.07 2.94
CA LYS A 36 -7.58 -7.96 3.89
C LYS A 36 -6.35 -7.39 3.19
N VAL A 37 -6.09 -6.11 3.44
CA VAL A 37 -4.82 -5.46 3.10
C VAL A 37 -3.68 -6.01 3.97
N LEU A 38 -2.44 -5.91 3.48
CA LEU A 38 -1.22 -6.28 4.21
C LEU A 38 -1.21 -7.73 4.74
N ALA A 39 -2.03 -8.64 4.20
CA ALA A 39 -2.19 -9.99 4.72
C ALA A 39 -0.87 -10.77 4.78
N LYS A 40 -0.02 -10.64 3.75
CA LYS A 40 1.32 -11.26 3.73
C LYS A 40 2.29 -10.61 4.72
N VAL A 41 2.18 -9.30 4.93
CA VAL A 41 3.02 -8.55 5.89
C VAL A 41 2.69 -8.99 7.31
N LYS A 42 1.39 -9.13 7.63
CA LYS A 42 0.91 -9.60 8.92
C LYS A 42 1.52 -10.94 9.33
N VAL A 43 1.68 -11.88 8.40
CA VAL A 43 2.24 -13.21 8.68
C VAL A 43 3.76 -13.30 8.46
N SER A 44 4.40 -12.23 8.00
CA SER A 44 5.85 -12.20 7.78
C SER A 44 6.62 -12.31 9.11
N GLY A 45 7.85 -12.86 9.06
CA GLY A 45 8.67 -13.08 10.26
C GLY A 45 8.05 -14.02 11.30
N GLY A 46 7.12 -14.90 10.90
CA GLY A 46 6.36 -15.75 11.81
C GLY A 46 5.27 -15.02 12.58
N GLY A 47 4.66 -14.00 11.97
CA GLY A 47 3.60 -13.18 12.60
C GLY A 47 4.11 -11.97 13.39
N ARG A 48 5.43 -11.77 13.43
CA ARG A 48 6.07 -10.64 14.13
C ARG A 48 6.27 -9.42 13.25
N CYS A 49 6.04 -9.55 11.94
CA CYS A 49 6.31 -8.52 10.96
C CYS A 49 7.79 -8.09 11.01
N ASN A 50 8.69 -8.87 10.39
CA ASN A 50 10.13 -8.59 10.39
C ASN A 50 10.46 -7.40 9.47
N VAL A 51 10.18 -6.20 9.96
CA VAL A 51 10.44 -4.91 9.34
C VAL A 51 11.80 -4.37 9.71
#